data_AF-A0A914AEA3-F1
#
_entry.id   AF-A0A914AEA3-F1
#
_cell.length_a   1.000
_cell.length_b   1.000
_cell.length_c   1.000
_cell.angle_alpha   90.00
_cell.angle_beta   90.00
_cell.angle_gamma   90.00
#
_symmetry.space_group_name_H-M   'P 1'
#
loop_
_entity.id
_entity.type
_entity.pdbx_description
1 polymer ?
#
loop_
_entity_poly.entity_id
_entity_poly.type
_entity_poly.pdbx_seq_one_letter_code
_entity_poly.pdbx_strand_id
1 'polypeptide(L)'
;MQTSGGQDHLCINPEIYCKKIQGTSVRSNSSASVLPQRKYQRHLSIAMATSLGARKPTSIQRPKRWSEEVEEAYRLQLAGYRDALEYHSVKGEIDRWPKSGYIKKLQRKDGNYYYYNRSRECADKDVNKIKLYGY
;
A
#
# COMPACT_ATOMS: atom_id res chain seq x y z
N MET A 1 23.67 -18.78 45.71
CA MET A 1 22.52 -19.55 45.21
C MET A 1 22.32 -19.16 43.77
N GLN A 2 22.59 -20.11 42.87
CA GLN A 2 22.41 -19.97 41.43
C GLN A 2 20.97 -20.33 41.10
N THR A 3 20.27 -19.52 40.30
CA THR A 3 19.10 -19.97 39.54
C THR A 3 19.20 -19.40 38.13
N SER A 4 19.51 -20.31 37.22
CA SER A 4 19.39 -20.25 35.78
C SER A 4 17.92 -20.39 35.33
N GLY A 5 17.65 -19.97 34.09
CA GLY A 5 16.44 -20.30 33.33
C GLY A 5 15.73 -19.04 32.82
N GLY A 6 15.43 -18.86 31.54
CA GLY A 6 15.50 -19.74 30.37
C GLY A 6 14.85 -18.97 29.22
N GLN A 7 15.34 -19.22 28.01
CA GLN A 7 14.87 -18.64 26.76
C GLN A 7 13.38 -18.92 26.51
N ASP A 8 12.65 -17.95 25.97
CA ASP A 8 11.53 -18.24 25.07
C ASP A 8 11.56 -17.31 23.87
N HIS A 9 12.06 -17.89 22.78
CA HIS A 9 12.23 -17.33 21.46
C HIS A 9 10.94 -17.60 20.67
N LEU A 10 9.95 -16.71 20.76
CA LEU A 10 8.75 -16.83 19.92
C LEU A 10 8.90 -15.98 18.66
N CYS A 11 9.43 -16.66 17.65
CA CYS A 11 9.37 -16.30 16.25
C CYS A 11 7.90 -16.31 15.82
N ILE A 12 7.35 -15.16 15.42
CA ILE A 12 6.09 -15.14 14.65
C ILE A 12 6.34 -14.30 13.40
N ASN A 13 6.58 -15.00 12.30
CA ASN A 13 6.25 -14.69 10.91
C ASN A 13 6.79 -15.87 10.08
N PRO A 14 6.18 -16.29 8.95
CA PRO A 14 5.29 -15.54 8.06
C PRO A 14 4.11 -16.40 7.51
N GLU A 15 3.47 -15.95 6.42
CA GLU A 15 2.52 -16.66 5.54
C GLU A 15 1.03 -16.31 5.69
N ILE A 16 0.58 -15.27 4.98
CA ILE A 16 -0.78 -15.26 4.43
C ILE A 16 -0.70 -15.55 2.93
N TYR A 17 -1.05 -16.79 2.63
CA TYR A 17 -1.07 -17.46 1.35
C TYR A 17 -2.19 -16.92 0.45
N CYS A 18 -1.84 -16.43 -0.75
CA CYS A 18 -2.80 -16.16 -1.83
C CYS A 18 -2.99 -17.45 -2.65
N LYS A 19 -4.14 -18.12 -2.50
CA LYS A 19 -4.49 -19.32 -3.27
C LYS A 19 -4.80 -18.95 -4.72
N LYS A 20 -3.92 -19.38 -5.63
CA LYS A 20 -4.05 -19.33 -7.09
C LYS A 20 -4.92 -20.50 -7.55
N ILE A 21 -6.08 -20.25 -8.16
CA ILE A 21 -6.87 -21.30 -8.81
C ILE A 21 -6.25 -21.60 -10.17
N GLN A 22 -5.89 -22.87 -10.39
CA GLN A 22 -5.49 -23.43 -11.68
C GLN A 22 -6.75 -23.92 -12.40
N GLY A 23 -6.90 -23.56 -13.68
CA GLY A 23 -7.93 -24.07 -14.57
C GLY A 23 -7.34 -24.26 -15.97
N THR A 24 -7.53 -25.45 -16.51
CA THR A 24 -6.81 -26.09 -17.62
C THR A 24 -7.35 -25.77 -19.02
N SER A 25 -6.43 -25.72 -19.98
CA SER A 25 -6.46 -26.25 -21.37
C SER A 25 -7.68 -26.02 -22.27
N VAL A 26 -7.46 -25.39 -23.43
CA VAL A 26 -7.60 -26.04 -24.76
C VAL A 26 -6.73 -25.33 -25.80
N ARG A 27 -6.12 -26.13 -26.67
CA ARG A 27 -5.25 -25.76 -27.78
C ARG A 27 -6.03 -25.95 -29.08
N SER A 28 -6.00 -24.98 -29.98
CA SER A 28 -6.34 -25.18 -31.39
C SER A 28 -5.58 -24.19 -32.27
N ASN A 29 -4.70 -24.74 -33.11
CA ASN A 29 -4.01 -24.06 -34.20
C ASN A 29 -5.01 -23.68 -35.30
N SER A 30 -4.85 -22.51 -35.91
CA SER A 30 -5.29 -22.25 -37.29
C SER A 30 -4.51 -21.08 -37.89
N SER A 31 -3.71 -21.41 -38.91
CA SER A 31 -3.46 -20.69 -40.16
C SER A 31 -3.23 -19.16 -40.18
N ALA A 32 -2.08 -18.83 -40.74
CA ALA A 32 -1.62 -17.52 -41.18
C ALA A 32 -2.62 -16.71 -42.03
N SER A 33 -2.59 -15.38 -41.84
CA SER A 33 -2.51 -14.43 -42.96
C SER A 33 -1.97 -13.09 -42.46
N VAL A 34 -0.95 -12.60 -43.16
CA VAL A 34 -0.28 -11.33 -42.94
C VAL A 34 -1.21 -10.20 -43.40
N LEU A 35 -1.47 -9.20 -42.54
CA LEU A 35 -2.12 -7.96 -42.93
C LEU A 35 -1.28 -6.73 -42.52
N PRO A 36 -1.27 -5.68 -43.35
CA PRO A 36 -0.24 -4.66 -43.37
C PRO A 36 -0.44 -3.57 -42.32
N GLN A 37 0.68 -2.94 -41.95
CA GLN A 37 0.76 -1.84 -40.98
C GLN A 37 -0.19 -0.68 -41.34
N ARG A 38 -1.15 -0.38 -40.45
CA ARG A 38 -1.98 0.82 -40.51
C ARG A 38 -1.76 1.70 -39.28
N LYS A 39 -0.93 2.71 -39.51
CA LYS A 39 -0.87 4.07 -38.94
C LYS A 39 -1.38 4.24 -37.50
N TYR A 40 -0.40 4.39 -36.61
CA TYR A 40 -0.56 4.89 -35.26
C TYR A 40 -1.00 6.36 -35.30
N GLN A 41 -2.29 6.62 -35.09
CA GLN A 41 -2.80 7.97 -34.87
C GLN A 41 -3.81 7.92 -33.73
N ARG A 42 -3.29 7.87 -32.51
CA ARG A 42 -4.06 8.22 -31.31
C ARG A 42 -3.82 9.69 -31.04
N HIS A 43 -4.78 10.52 -31.45
CA HIS A 43 -4.92 11.85 -30.89
C HIS A 43 -5.11 11.73 -29.38
N LEU A 44 -4.14 12.26 -28.62
CA LEU A 44 -4.27 12.49 -27.19
C LEU A 44 -5.14 13.73 -26.98
N SER A 45 -6.44 13.56 -26.81
CA SER A 45 -7.30 14.59 -26.23
C SER A 45 -7.14 14.55 -24.72
N ILE A 46 -6.27 15.39 -24.16
CA ILE A 46 -6.21 15.61 -22.71
C ILE A 46 -7.33 16.58 -22.35
N ALA A 47 -8.50 16.04 -21.99
CA ALA A 47 -9.51 16.80 -21.28
C ALA A 47 -9.06 16.97 -19.81
N MET A 48 -8.54 18.16 -19.47
CA MET A 48 -8.21 18.54 -18.09
C MET A 48 -9.49 18.96 -17.35
N ALA A 49 -10.22 18.00 -16.79
CA ALA A 49 -11.19 18.27 -15.73
C ALA A 49 -10.53 17.90 -14.39
N THR A 50 -10.09 18.89 -13.62
CA THR A 50 -9.74 18.66 -12.21
C THR A 50 -10.77 19.34 -11.34
N SER A 51 -11.76 18.56 -10.92
CA SER A 51 -12.49 18.82 -9.68
C SER A 51 -11.49 19.07 -8.55
N LEU A 52 -11.85 19.89 -7.57
CA LEU A 52 -11.16 20.08 -6.28
C LEU A 52 -11.12 18.78 -5.41
N GLY A 53 -11.01 17.61 -6.03
CA GLY A 53 -10.88 16.31 -5.40
C GLY A 53 -9.44 15.84 -5.52
N ALA A 54 -8.74 15.79 -4.38
CA ALA A 54 -7.41 15.22 -4.17
C ALA A 54 -6.38 15.53 -5.27
N ARG A 55 -5.53 16.54 -5.03
CA ARG A 55 -4.35 16.84 -5.88
C ARG A 55 -3.66 15.53 -6.24
N LYS A 56 -3.30 15.36 -7.52
CA LYS A 56 -2.53 14.20 -7.95
C LYS A 56 -1.07 14.39 -7.51
N PRO A 57 -0.41 13.36 -6.97
CA PRO A 57 0.97 13.49 -6.56
C PRO A 57 1.86 13.70 -7.79
N THR A 58 2.80 14.64 -7.67
CA THR A 58 3.76 15.02 -8.69
C THR A 58 4.93 14.04 -8.73
N SER A 59 5.35 13.51 -7.57
CA SER A 59 6.47 12.58 -7.47
C SER A 59 6.24 11.49 -6.43
N ILE A 60 6.97 10.39 -6.57
CA ILE A 60 6.99 9.28 -5.61
C ILE A 60 8.45 9.04 -5.21
N GLN A 61 8.74 9.06 -3.92
CA GLN A 61 10.03 8.75 -3.35
C GLN A 61 9.94 7.52 -2.44
N ARG A 62 11.00 6.71 -2.41
CA ARG A 62 11.11 5.57 -1.50
C ARG A 62 12.13 5.91 -0.41
N PRO A 63 11.73 5.92 0.86
CA PRO A 63 12.64 6.25 1.95
C PRO A 63 13.68 5.14 2.10
N LYS A 64 14.89 5.54 2.52
CA LYS A 64 15.99 4.61 2.86
C LYS A 64 16.13 4.37 4.36
N ARG A 65 15.55 5.26 5.17
CA ARG A 65 15.61 5.27 6.62
C ARG A 65 14.22 5.47 7.16
N TRP A 66 13.95 4.91 8.34
CA TRP A 66 12.69 5.12 9.04
C TRP A 66 12.58 6.56 9.53
N SER A 67 11.39 7.13 9.40
CA SER A 67 10.97 8.39 10.01
C SER A 67 9.49 8.29 10.38
N GLU A 68 9.00 9.25 11.16
CA GLU A 68 7.58 9.28 11.57
C GLU A 68 6.64 9.39 10.36
N GLU A 69 7.03 10.15 9.33
CA GLU A 69 6.30 10.25 8.07
C GLU A 69 6.21 8.90 7.35
N VAL A 70 7.29 8.10 7.40
CA VAL A 70 7.32 6.76 6.83
C VAL A 70 6.41 5.81 7.61
N GLU A 71 6.38 5.91 8.94
CA GLU A 71 5.48 5.13 9.79
C GLU A 71 4.01 5.46 9.49
N GLU A 72 3.68 6.74 9.32
CA GLU A 72 2.33 7.17 8.96
C GLU A 72 1.93 6.67 7.56
N ALA A 73 2.81 6.86 6.57
CA ALA A 73 2.61 6.35 5.22
C ALA A 73 2.48 4.81 5.20
N TYR A 74 3.23 4.10 6.04
CA TYR A 74 3.14 2.65 6.20
C TYR A 74 1.72 2.22 6.63
N ARG A 75 1.18 2.84 7.68
CA ARG A 75 -0.16 2.53 8.19
C ARG A 75 -1.27 2.88 7.19
N LEU A 76 -1.15 4.00 6.50
CA LEU A 76 -2.12 4.41 5.47
C LEU A 76 -2.10 3.46 4.28
N GLN A 77 -0.91 3.06 3.82
CA GLN A 77 -0.75 2.15 2.69
C GLN A 77 -1.20 0.72 3.01
N LEU A 78 -0.98 0.25 4.23
CA LEU A 78 -1.55 -1.02 4.71
C LEU A 78 -3.09 -1.03 4.58
N ALA A 79 -3.73 0.08 4.92
CA ALA A 79 -5.19 0.24 4.80
C ALA A 79 -5.68 0.47 3.35
N GLY A 80 -4.77 0.64 2.38
CA GLY A 80 -5.08 0.83 0.96
C GLY A 80 -5.25 2.30 0.53
N TYR A 81 -4.74 3.24 1.31
CA TYR A 81 -4.72 4.67 1.01
C TYR A 81 -3.29 5.14 0.71
N ARG A 82 -3.14 6.18 -0.13
CA ARG A 82 -1.81 6.73 -0.44
C ARG A 82 -1.28 7.59 0.70
N ASP A 83 -2.13 8.45 1.24
CA ASP A 83 -1.80 9.46 2.24
C ASP A 83 -3.02 9.85 3.09
N ALA A 84 -2.78 10.76 4.05
CA ALA A 84 -3.83 11.24 4.94
C ALA A 84 -4.90 12.04 4.17
N LEU A 85 -4.52 12.77 3.11
CA LEU A 85 -5.45 13.55 2.30
C LEU A 85 -6.49 12.66 1.59
N GLU A 86 -6.05 11.54 1.00
CA GLU A 86 -6.97 10.56 0.41
C GLU A 86 -7.88 9.95 1.48
N TYR A 87 -7.34 9.61 2.65
CA TYR A 87 -8.16 9.06 3.73
C TYR A 87 -9.22 10.05 4.22
N HIS A 88 -8.85 11.32 4.43
CA HIS A 88 -9.78 12.37 4.83
C HIS A 88 -10.86 12.61 3.78
N SER A 89 -10.51 12.52 2.50
CA SER A 89 -11.47 12.68 1.41
C SER A 89 -12.49 11.52 1.35
N VAL A 90 -12.11 10.31 1.76
CA VAL A 90 -12.96 9.11 1.64
C VAL A 90 -13.74 8.80 2.93
N LYS A 91 -13.10 8.95 4.09
CA LYS A 91 -13.64 8.53 5.40
C LYS A 91 -13.76 9.67 6.41
N GLY A 92 -12.88 10.66 6.33
CA GLY A 92 -12.83 11.79 7.27
C GLY A 92 -11.72 11.63 8.31
N GLU A 93 -12.06 11.75 9.59
CA GLU A 93 -11.08 11.91 10.67
C GLU A 93 -10.29 10.64 11.00
N ILE A 94 -9.00 10.83 11.32
CA ILE A 94 -8.08 9.77 11.76
C ILE A 94 -7.98 9.77 13.28
N ASP A 95 -8.33 8.66 13.92
CA ASP A 95 -8.13 8.45 15.36
C ASP A 95 -6.63 8.20 15.65
N ARG A 96 -6.04 9.04 16.50
CA ARG A 96 -4.61 9.03 16.85
C ARG A 96 -4.40 8.76 18.34
N TRP A 97 -3.26 8.15 18.66
CA TRP A 97 -2.84 7.98 20.04
C TRP A 97 -2.39 9.31 20.65
N PRO A 98 -2.87 9.72 21.83
CA PRO A 98 -2.59 11.06 22.38
C PRO A 98 -1.13 11.27 22.81
N LYS A 99 -0.40 10.18 23.11
CA LYS A 99 1.00 10.27 23.57
C LYS A 99 2.03 10.20 22.43
N SER A 100 1.79 9.35 21.43
CA SER A 100 2.74 9.14 20.33
C SER A 100 2.35 9.87 19.04
N GLY A 101 1.09 10.31 18.90
CA GLY A 101 0.58 10.93 17.67
C GLY A 101 0.36 9.95 16.51
N TYR A 102 0.70 8.67 16.67
CA TYR A 102 0.51 7.67 15.63
C TYR A 102 -0.96 7.28 15.45
N ILE A 103 -1.28 6.88 14.23
CA ILE A 103 -2.61 6.40 13.85
C ILE A 103 -2.96 5.17 14.67
N LYS A 104 -4.12 5.20 15.34
CA LYS A 104 -4.61 4.12 16.21
C LYS A 104 -5.45 3.11 15.45
N LYS A 105 -6.35 3.59 14.60
CA LYS A 105 -7.25 2.74 13.79
C LYS A 105 -7.53 3.38 12.44
N LEU A 106 -7.65 2.56 11.40
CA LEU A 106 -8.11 2.98 10.07
C LEU A 106 -9.16 2.00 9.56
N GLN A 107 -10.18 2.54 8.90
CA GLN A 107 -11.10 1.71 8.13
C GLN A 107 -10.54 1.52 6.72
N ARG A 108 -10.51 0.27 6.23
CA ARG A 108 -10.17 -0.06 4.84
C ARG A 108 -11.29 0.32 3.89
N LYS A 109 -11.00 0.24 2.60
CA LYS A 109 -12.01 0.37 1.53
C LYS A 109 -13.07 -0.75 1.59
N ASP A 110 -12.71 -1.93 2.10
CA ASP A 110 -13.62 -3.07 2.29
C ASP A 110 -14.54 -2.91 3.52
N GLY A 111 -14.38 -1.84 4.30
CA GLY A 111 -15.17 -1.60 5.53
C GLY A 111 -14.60 -2.24 6.80
N ASN A 112 -13.64 -3.16 6.69
CA ASN A 112 -12.94 -3.73 7.84
C ASN A 112 -11.93 -2.75 8.46
N TYR A 113 -11.61 -2.90 9.74
CA TYR A 113 -10.71 -2.03 10.48
C TYR A 113 -9.33 -2.65 10.67
N TYR A 114 -8.29 -1.83 10.52
CA TYR A 114 -6.98 -2.09 11.06
C TYR A 114 -6.77 -1.32 12.35
N TYR A 115 -6.18 -2.00 13.33
CA TYR A 115 -5.75 -1.44 14.60
C TYR A 115 -4.23 -1.50 14.64
N TYR A 116 -3.61 -0.39 15.06
CA TYR A 116 -2.16 -0.26 15.14
C TYR A 116 -1.71 -0.01 16.56
N ASN A 117 -0.52 -0.49 16.87
CA ASN A 117 0.09 -0.26 18.18
C ASN A 117 0.45 1.21 18.40
N ARG A 118 0.61 1.53 19.69
CA ARG A 118 1.07 2.84 20.19
C ARG A 118 2.53 3.12 19.82
N SER A 119 3.32 2.06 19.66
CA SER A 119 4.73 2.08 19.27
C SER A 119 4.90 1.92 17.76
N ARG A 120 6.14 2.11 17.30
CA ARG A 120 6.58 1.84 15.93
C ARG A 120 6.28 0.39 15.54
N GLU A 121 5.70 0.19 14.36
CA GLU A 121 5.47 -1.13 13.76
C GLU A 121 6.27 -1.35 12.48
N CYS A 122 6.69 -0.29 11.78
CA CYS A 122 7.46 -0.42 10.55
C CYS A 122 8.89 -0.90 10.85
N ALA A 123 9.17 -2.17 10.51
CA ALA A 123 10.51 -2.72 10.55
C ALA A 123 11.41 -2.09 9.47
N ASP A 124 12.71 -1.97 9.73
CA ASP A 124 13.66 -1.35 8.76
C ASP A 124 13.68 -2.06 7.39
N LYS A 125 13.34 -3.35 7.36
CA LYS A 125 13.23 -4.14 6.13
C LYS A 125 12.08 -3.69 5.22
N ASP A 126 11.03 -3.10 5.80
CA ASP A 126 9.83 -2.68 5.10
C ASP A 126 9.84 -1.21 4.70
N VAL A 127 10.75 -0.40 5.27
CA VAL A 127 10.91 1.03 4.96
C VAL A 127 11.01 1.26 3.45
N ASN A 128 11.85 0.50 2.75
CA ASN A 128 12.08 0.68 1.31
C ASN A 128 10.85 0.33 0.44
N LYS A 129 9.86 -0.37 1.01
CA LYS A 129 8.62 -0.72 0.31
C LYS A 129 7.62 0.43 0.28
N ILE A 130 7.71 1.34 1.26
CA ILE A 130 6.81 2.47 1.42
C ILE A 130 7.03 3.52 0.33
N LYS A 131 5.91 4.12 -0.10
CA LYS A 131 5.89 5.19 -1.12
C LYS A 131 5.55 6.52 -0.45
N LEU A 132 6.49 7.46 -0.43
CA LEU A 132 6.20 8.83 -0.04
C LEU A 132 5.77 9.61 -1.27
N TYR A 133 4.62 10.26 -1.19
CA TYR A 133 4.03 11.03 -2.30
C TYR A 133 4.31 12.51 -2.08
N GLY A 134 4.99 13.14 -3.05
CA GLY A 134 5.20 14.58 -3.09
C GLY A 134 4.17 15.25 -3.99
N TYR A 135 3.58 16.34 -3.52
CA TYR A 135 2.55 17.10 -4.23
C TYR A 135 3.11 18.42 -4.75
#